data_AF-A0A265N6L2-F1
#
_entry.id   AF-A0A265N6L2-F1
#
_cell.length_a   1.000
_cell.length_b   1.000
_cell.length_c   1.000
_cell.angle_alpha   90.00
_cell.angle_beta   90.00
_cell.angle_gamma   90.00
#
_symmetry.space_group_name_H-M   'P 1'
#
loop_
_entity.id
_entity.type
_entity.pdbx_description
1 polymer ?
#
loop_
_entity_poly.entity_id
_entity_poly.type
_entity_poly.pdbx_seq_one_letter_code
_entity_poly.pdbx_strand_id
1 'polypeptide(L)'
;MICNSLISKAARQLPKGYHVRFCREDELDTWKAMQFDTVELAREYYGFMTDYYNQVYLKKGDLFFQRCVFVCDDNDKPIGTCFLWKAYGEIWTLHWFRVLNEYEGKGIGRALLSYVMQSLPLNEYPVFLHTHPSRYRAIKLYSDIGFKLLTDPVVGSRENDLEECMPILEKYMFNSDFEKLQFAIAPQYFLDVVSSSKVQEF
;
A
#
# COMPACT_ATOMS: atom_id res chain seq x y z
N MET A 1 -2.41 -8.12 -5.13
CA MET A 1 -1.00 -8.54 -5.32
C MET A 1 -0.49 -9.25 -4.08
N ILE A 2 0.46 -10.18 -4.24
CA ILE A 2 1.10 -10.95 -3.15
C ILE A 2 2.63 -10.82 -3.21
N CYS A 3 3.27 -10.63 -2.06
CA CYS A 3 4.72 -10.67 -1.91
C CYS A 3 5.08 -11.76 -0.90
N ASN A 4 5.86 -12.77 -1.31
CA ASN A 4 6.29 -13.86 -0.42
C ASN A 4 7.58 -13.52 0.36
N SER A 5 8.34 -12.53 -0.11
CA SER A 5 9.56 -12.04 0.54
C SER A 5 10.04 -10.78 -0.17
N LEU A 6 10.57 -9.81 0.59
CA LEU A 6 11.20 -8.63 0.02
C LEU A 6 12.45 -8.99 -0.80
N ILE A 7 12.55 -8.47 -2.03
CA ILE A 7 13.78 -8.53 -2.82
C ILE A 7 14.78 -7.51 -2.26
N SER A 8 15.67 -7.96 -1.37
CA SER A 8 16.60 -7.09 -0.62
C SER A 8 17.46 -6.17 -1.51
N LYS A 9 17.92 -6.65 -2.67
CA LYS A 9 18.68 -5.86 -3.67
C LYS A 9 17.90 -4.68 -4.28
N ALA A 10 16.56 -4.74 -4.25
CA ALA A 10 15.67 -3.69 -4.72
C ALA A 10 15.35 -2.65 -3.62
N ALA A 11 15.71 -2.95 -2.36
CA ALA A 11 15.51 -2.04 -1.24
C ALA A 11 16.38 -0.79 -1.39
N ARG A 12 15.88 0.35 -0.93
CA ARG A 12 16.61 1.61 -0.91
C ARG A 12 16.44 2.30 0.43
N GLN A 13 17.48 3.03 0.82
CA GLN A 13 17.44 3.93 1.96
C GLN A 13 16.74 5.22 1.57
N LEU A 14 16.23 5.93 2.57
CA LEU A 14 15.60 7.21 2.37
C LEU A 14 16.64 8.24 1.87
N PRO A 15 16.33 9.08 0.86
CA PRO A 15 17.22 10.15 0.44
C PRO A 15 17.52 11.13 1.58
N LYS A 16 18.64 11.85 1.49
CA LYS A 16 18.96 12.95 2.42
C LYS A 16 17.87 14.03 2.34
N GLY A 17 17.60 14.69 3.47
CA GLY A 17 16.58 15.75 3.59
C GLY A 17 15.17 15.22 3.92
N TYR A 18 15.07 13.93 4.26
CA TYR A 18 13.83 13.29 4.68
C TYR A 18 14.10 12.35 5.85
N HIS A 19 13.07 12.14 6.68
CA HIS A 19 13.09 11.15 7.76
C HIS A 19 11.78 10.36 7.81
N VAL A 20 11.82 9.27 8.57
CA VAL A 20 10.66 8.41 8.82
C VAL A 20 10.23 8.59 10.27
N ARG A 21 8.92 8.71 10.51
CA ARG A 21 8.33 8.63 11.85
C ARG A 21 6.93 8.05 11.78
N PHE A 22 6.37 7.70 12.92
CA PHE A 22 4.96 7.34 12.99
C PHE A 22 4.07 8.58 12.93
N CYS A 23 2.87 8.39 12.38
CA CYS A 23 1.77 9.34 12.43
C CYS A 23 1.37 9.58 13.90
N ARG A 24 1.21 10.86 14.27
CA ARG A 24 0.79 11.26 15.61
C ARG A 24 -0.74 11.28 15.69
N GLU A 25 -1.28 11.23 16.90
CA GLU A 25 -2.73 11.21 17.13
C GLU A 25 -3.45 12.44 16.53
N ASP A 26 -2.83 13.61 16.61
CA ASP A 26 -3.33 14.87 16.06
C ASP A 26 -3.17 14.99 14.53
N GLU A 27 -2.54 14.02 13.88
CA GLU A 27 -2.30 13.99 12.43
C GLU A 27 -3.22 13.03 11.67
N LEU A 28 -4.24 12.47 12.32
CA LEU A 28 -5.19 11.57 11.67
C LEU A 28 -5.82 12.22 10.43
N ASP A 29 -6.21 13.48 10.52
CA ASP A 29 -6.81 14.20 9.38
C ASP A 29 -5.80 14.50 8.27
N THR A 30 -4.51 14.67 8.61
CA THR A 30 -3.44 14.74 7.62
C THR A 30 -3.31 13.42 6.86
N TRP A 31 -3.36 12.28 7.56
CA TRP A 31 -3.33 10.96 6.93
C TRP A 31 -4.54 10.74 6.01
N LYS A 32 -5.75 11.15 6.44
CA LYS A 32 -6.96 11.05 5.60
C LYS A 32 -6.84 11.88 4.32
N ALA A 33 -6.37 13.13 4.44
CA ALA A 33 -6.31 14.05 3.32
C ALA A 33 -5.22 13.69 2.28
N MET A 34 -4.07 13.18 2.74
CA MET A 34 -2.90 12.88 1.88
C MET A 34 -3.20 11.92 0.72
N GLN A 35 -4.24 11.08 0.85
CA GLN A 35 -4.60 10.06 -0.13
C GLN A 35 -5.12 10.65 -1.46
N PHE A 36 -5.49 11.93 -1.45
CA PHE A 36 -6.11 12.64 -2.56
C PHE A 36 -5.16 13.68 -3.16
N ASP A 37 -5.34 13.99 -4.44
CA ASP A 37 -4.47 14.93 -5.17
C ASP A 37 -4.81 16.40 -4.89
N THR A 38 -6.05 16.69 -4.45
CA THR A 38 -6.52 18.05 -4.21
C THR A 38 -7.26 18.16 -2.87
N VAL A 39 -7.35 19.39 -2.35
CA VAL A 39 -8.08 19.69 -1.11
C VAL A 39 -9.58 19.45 -1.28
N GLU A 40 -10.12 19.72 -2.46
CA GLU A 40 -11.53 19.51 -2.80
C GLU A 40 -11.88 18.03 -2.71
N LEU A 41 -11.05 17.16 -3.33
CA LEU A 41 -11.22 15.71 -3.23
C LEU A 41 -11.04 15.22 -1.79
N ALA A 42 -10.02 15.71 -1.07
CA ALA A 42 -9.83 15.36 0.33
C ALA A 42 -11.05 15.70 1.20
N ARG A 43 -11.72 16.83 0.92
CA ARG A 43 -12.95 17.23 1.60
C ARG A 43 -14.13 16.35 1.20
N GLU A 44 -14.30 16.07 -0.08
CA GLU A 44 -15.36 15.21 -0.62
C GLU A 44 -15.31 13.81 0.00
N TYR A 45 -14.11 13.22 0.10
CA TYR A 45 -13.90 11.87 0.61
C TYR A 45 -13.58 11.81 2.11
N TYR A 46 -13.65 12.92 2.84
CA TYR A 46 -13.34 12.95 4.28
C TYR A 46 -14.23 12.00 5.10
N GLY A 47 -15.53 11.96 4.78
CA GLY A 47 -16.49 11.06 5.42
C GLY A 47 -16.13 9.59 5.18
N PHE A 48 -15.85 9.23 3.92
CA PHE A 48 -15.40 7.88 3.55
C PHE A 48 -14.15 7.44 4.32
N MET A 49 -13.14 8.31 4.40
CA MET A 49 -11.90 8.01 5.15
C MET A 49 -12.16 7.86 6.66
N THR A 50 -13.08 8.65 7.20
CA THR A 50 -13.47 8.57 8.62
C THR A 50 -14.21 7.27 8.91
N ASP A 51 -15.15 6.87 8.06
CA ASP A 51 -15.88 5.61 8.20
C ASP A 51 -14.93 4.41 8.09
N TYR A 52 -14.01 4.44 7.12
CA TYR A 52 -13.01 3.40 6.96
C TYR A 52 -12.09 3.31 8.20
N TYR A 53 -11.59 4.44 8.72
CA TYR A 53 -10.79 4.45 9.94
C TYR A 53 -11.57 3.86 11.13
N ASN A 54 -12.82 4.30 11.32
CA ASN A 54 -13.68 3.82 12.41
C ASN A 54 -13.94 2.32 12.32
N GLN A 55 -14.11 1.80 11.11
CA GLN A 55 -14.40 0.41 10.86
C GLN A 55 -13.16 -0.49 11.02
N VAL A 56 -12.01 -0.08 10.50
CA VAL A 56 -10.81 -0.94 10.39
C VAL A 56 -9.80 -0.70 11.51
N TYR A 57 -9.62 0.55 11.96
CA TYR A 57 -8.50 0.93 12.83
C TYR A 57 -8.92 1.34 14.24
N LEU A 58 -10.07 1.98 14.44
CA LEU A 58 -10.45 2.61 15.71
C LEU A 58 -10.40 1.65 16.91
N LYS A 59 -10.84 0.39 16.75
CA LYS A 59 -10.77 -0.63 17.82
C LYS A 59 -9.33 -0.90 18.31
N LYS A 60 -8.34 -0.60 17.47
CA LYS A 60 -6.89 -0.72 17.73
C LYS A 60 -6.19 0.61 17.40
N GLY A 61 -6.80 1.74 17.78
CA GLY A 61 -6.31 3.09 17.45
C GLY A 61 -4.85 3.32 17.84
N ASP A 62 -4.47 2.95 19.06
CA ASP A 62 -3.08 3.05 19.54
C ASP A 62 -2.11 2.26 18.63
N LEU A 63 -2.51 1.08 18.18
CA LEU A 63 -1.72 0.26 17.26
C LEU A 63 -1.63 0.90 15.88
N PHE A 64 -2.69 1.57 15.40
CA PHE A 64 -2.64 2.33 14.16
C PHE A 64 -1.56 3.41 14.24
N PHE A 65 -1.52 4.22 15.31
CA PHE A 65 -0.50 5.26 15.46
C PHE A 65 0.91 4.69 15.73
N GLN A 66 1.03 3.45 16.20
CA GLN A 66 2.33 2.74 16.29
C GLN A 66 2.79 2.10 14.97
N ARG A 67 1.93 2.07 13.94
CA ARG A 67 2.22 1.40 12.66
C ARG A 67 2.18 2.34 11.46
N CYS A 68 1.27 3.31 11.44
CA CYS A 68 1.10 4.25 10.34
C CYS A 68 2.37 5.08 10.19
N VAL A 69 3.15 4.80 9.15
CA VAL A 69 4.43 5.48 8.90
C VAL A 69 4.21 6.67 8.00
N PHE A 70 4.79 7.81 8.39
CA PHE A 70 5.03 8.94 7.52
C PHE A 70 6.50 9.02 7.11
N VAL A 71 6.71 9.39 5.85
CA VAL A 71 7.93 10.09 5.44
C VAL A 71 7.67 11.57 5.61
N CYS A 72 8.63 12.28 6.18
CA CYS A 72 8.59 13.72 6.38
C CYS A 72 9.77 14.39 5.70
N ASP A 73 9.61 15.65 5.31
CA ASP A 73 10.74 16.51 4.89
C ASP A 73 11.46 17.15 6.08
N ASP A 74 12.48 17.97 5.83
CA ASP A 74 13.30 18.64 6.86
C ASP A 74 12.49 19.54 7.81
N ASN A 75 11.27 19.95 7.45
CA ASN A 75 10.38 20.72 8.31
C ASN A 75 9.37 19.85 9.09
N ASP A 76 9.59 18.53 9.10
CA ASP A 76 8.68 17.53 9.70
C ASP A 76 7.29 17.45 9.05
N LYS A 77 7.13 18.02 7.85
CA LYS A 77 5.88 17.95 7.07
C LYS A 77 5.72 16.53 6.51
N PRO A 78 4.60 15.83 6.76
CA PRO A 78 4.30 14.55 6.10
C PRO A 78 4.18 14.70 4.58
N ILE A 79 4.92 13.89 3.84
CA ILE A 79 4.97 13.91 2.36
C ILE A 79 4.73 12.53 1.73
N GLY A 80 4.65 11.48 2.54
CA GLY A 80 4.23 10.16 2.10
C GLY A 80 3.81 9.31 3.28
N THR A 81 2.99 8.29 3.02
CA THR A 81 2.48 7.37 4.03
C THR A 81 2.40 5.96 3.49
N CYS A 82 2.61 4.97 4.35
CA CYS A 82 2.42 3.56 4.07
C CYS A 82 2.58 2.76 5.37
N PHE A 83 1.88 1.66 5.55
CA PHE A 83 2.13 0.79 6.70
C PHE A 83 1.63 -0.63 6.47
N LEU A 84 2.13 -1.56 7.28
CA LEU A 84 1.58 -2.91 7.35
C LEU A 84 0.48 -2.97 8.39
N TRP A 85 -0.62 -3.62 8.03
CA TRP A 85 -1.73 -3.91 8.93
C TRP A 85 -2.05 -5.40 8.89
N LYS A 86 -2.50 -5.95 10.04
CA LYS A 86 -2.93 -7.35 10.09
C LYS A 86 -4.44 -7.41 9.86
N ALA A 87 -4.84 -7.30 8.59
CA ALA A 87 -6.22 -7.33 8.15
C ALA A 87 -6.91 -8.63 8.59
N TYR A 88 -8.17 -8.51 9.03
CA TYR A 88 -8.99 -9.57 9.62
C TYR A 88 -8.35 -10.22 10.86
N GLY A 89 -7.27 -9.65 11.39
CA GLY A 89 -6.45 -10.25 12.44
C GLY A 89 -5.52 -11.36 11.98
N GLU A 90 -5.52 -11.72 10.70
CA GLU A 90 -4.87 -12.95 10.20
C GLU A 90 -3.78 -12.68 9.16
N ILE A 91 -4.05 -11.83 8.16
CA ILE A 91 -3.14 -11.63 7.02
C ILE A 91 -2.47 -10.26 7.05
N TRP A 92 -1.20 -10.19 6.64
CA TRP A 92 -0.50 -8.92 6.52
C TRP A 92 -0.81 -8.24 5.20
N THR A 93 -1.22 -6.98 5.28
CA THR A 93 -1.58 -6.16 4.13
C THR A 93 -0.81 -4.84 4.15
N LEU A 94 -0.36 -4.40 2.98
CA LEU A 94 0.24 -3.09 2.79
C LEU A 94 -0.86 -2.07 2.54
N HIS A 95 -0.97 -1.10 3.42
CA HIS A 95 -2.07 -0.14 3.44
C HIS A 95 -1.62 1.26 3.04
N TRP A 96 -2.52 1.97 2.35
CA TRP A 96 -2.49 3.40 2.10
C TRP A 96 -1.11 3.93 1.66
N PHE A 97 -0.52 3.29 0.64
CA PHE A 97 0.75 3.74 0.05
C PHE A 97 0.54 5.00 -0.78
N ARG A 98 1.21 6.08 -0.39
CA ARG A 98 1.14 7.37 -1.06
C ARG A 98 2.43 8.17 -0.87
N VAL A 99 2.81 8.90 -1.92
CA VAL A 99 3.78 10.00 -1.89
C VAL A 99 3.09 11.18 -2.56
N LEU A 100 3.22 12.37 -2.00
CA LEU A 100 2.70 13.59 -2.64
C LEU A 100 3.35 13.82 -4.00
N ASN A 101 2.58 14.28 -4.98
CA ASN A 101 2.97 14.32 -6.39
C ASN A 101 4.26 15.14 -6.62
N GLU A 102 4.45 16.24 -5.89
CA GLU A 102 5.63 17.10 -5.96
C GLU A 102 6.91 16.49 -5.36
N TYR A 103 6.78 15.33 -4.70
CA TYR A 103 7.88 14.53 -4.14
C TYR A 103 8.10 13.21 -4.91
N GLU A 104 7.30 12.90 -5.93
CA GLU A 104 7.51 11.72 -6.76
C GLU A 104 8.80 11.77 -7.58
N GLY A 105 9.28 10.62 -8.03
CA GLY A 105 10.51 10.50 -8.82
C GLY A 105 11.81 10.69 -8.04
N LYS A 106 11.75 11.06 -6.76
CA LYS A 106 12.91 11.29 -5.86
C LYS A 106 13.38 10.03 -5.11
N GLY A 107 12.82 8.85 -5.41
CA GLY A 107 13.14 7.59 -4.74
C GLY A 107 12.45 7.35 -3.39
N ILE A 108 11.68 8.32 -2.89
CA ILE A 108 11.01 8.27 -1.58
C ILE A 108 10.05 7.08 -1.47
N GLY A 109 9.18 6.88 -2.46
CA GLY A 109 8.20 5.79 -2.42
C GLY A 109 8.84 4.41 -2.30
N ARG A 110 9.95 4.17 -3.00
CA ARG A 110 10.72 2.92 -2.86
C ARG A 110 11.35 2.79 -1.48
N ALA A 111 11.93 3.86 -0.94
CA ALA A 111 12.52 3.84 0.39
C ALA A 111 11.47 3.58 1.48
N LEU A 112 10.30 4.20 1.37
CA LEU A 112 9.17 3.97 2.26
C LEU A 112 8.70 2.52 2.23
N LEU A 113 8.49 1.95 1.03
CA LEU A 113 8.15 0.54 0.89
C LEU A 113 9.24 -0.38 1.45
N SER A 114 10.51 -0.04 1.23
CA SER A 114 11.64 -0.80 1.76
C SER A 114 11.61 -0.82 3.29
N TYR A 115 11.46 0.35 3.91
CA TYR A 115 11.40 0.51 5.36
C TYR A 115 10.25 -0.31 5.96
N VAL A 116 9.05 -0.16 5.40
CA VAL A 116 7.84 -0.84 5.90
C VAL A 116 7.96 -2.36 5.73
N MET A 117 8.39 -2.85 4.57
CA MET A 117 8.53 -4.29 4.31
C MET A 117 9.67 -4.92 5.13
N GLN A 118 10.76 -4.20 5.38
CA GLN A 118 11.88 -4.69 6.22
C GLN A 118 11.50 -4.82 7.70
N SER A 119 10.46 -4.13 8.15
CA SER A 119 9.98 -4.24 9.54
C SER A 119 9.29 -5.58 9.82
N LEU A 120 8.91 -6.33 8.79
CA LEU A 120 8.22 -7.61 8.92
C LEU A 120 9.22 -8.78 8.89
N PRO A 121 9.22 -9.65 9.92
CA PRO A 121 10.03 -10.87 9.90
C PRO A 121 9.67 -11.77 8.72
N LEU A 122 10.67 -12.49 8.18
CA LEU A 122 10.48 -13.33 6.99
C LEU A 122 9.41 -14.41 7.19
N ASN A 123 9.24 -14.93 8.40
CA ASN A 123 8.24 -15.94 8.74
C ASN A 123 6.80 -15.41 8.86
N GLU A 124 6.61 -14.09 8.81
CA GLU A 124 5.28 -13.46 8.82
C GLU A 124 4.77 -13.14 7.41
N TYR A 125 5.59 -13.36 6.37
CA TYR A 125 5.15 -13.28 4.99
C TYR A 125 4.17 -14.43 4.65
N PRO A 126 3.29 -14.25 3.64
CA PRO A 126 3.26 -13.19 2.64
C PRO A 126 2.56 -11.89 3.07
N VAL A 127 2.87 -10.82 2.35
CA VAL A 127 2.18 -9.52 2.41
C VAL A 127 1.31 -9.35 1.17
N PHE A 128 0.07 -8.91 1.37
CA PHE A 128 -0.89 -8.65 0.32
C PHE A 128 -1.13 -7.16 0.14
N LEU A 129 -1.61 -6.75 -1.03
CA LEU A 129 -2.15 -5.41 -1.23
C LEU A 129 -3.18 -5.40 -2.35
N HIS A 130 -4.08 -4.44 -2.29
CA HIS A 130 -4.98 -4.07 -3.37
C HIS A 130 -4.46 -2.80 -4.06
N THR A 131 -4.64 -2.69 -5.37
CA THR A 131 -4.23 -1.52 -6.15
C THR A 131 -5.08 -1.39 -7.41
N HIS A 132 -5.13 -0.20 -8.00
CA HIS A 132 -5.80 0.07 -9.28
C HIS A 132 -4.79 0.18 -10.43
N PRO A 133 -5.18 -0.13 -11.68
CA PRO A 133 -4.28 -0.05 -12.84
C PRO A 133 -3.79 1.38 -13.11
N SER A 134 -4.57 2.40 -12.73
CA SER A 134 -4.14 3.81 -12.79
C SER A 134 -2.92 4.11 -11.91
N ARG A 135 -2.63 3.25 -10.94
CA ARG A 135 -1.42 3.31 -10.09
C ARG A 135 -0.25 2.53 -10.71
N TYR A 136 -0.12 2.49 -12.04
CA TYR A 136 0.92 1.76 -12.77
C TYR A 136 2.35 2.04 -12.28
N ARG A 137 2.65 3.28 -11.85
CA ARG A 137 3.95 3.63 -11.23
C ARG A 137 4.16 2.92 -9.89
N ALA A 138 3.12 2.78 -9.07
CA ALA A 138 3.18 2.01 -7.82
C ALA A 138 3.24 0.51 -8.08
N ILE A 139 2.46 -0.01 -9.05
CA ILE A 139 2.52 -1.42 -9.48
C ILE A 139 3.93 -1.80 -9.90
N LYS A 140 4.61 -0.94 -10.66
CA LYS A 140 6.02 -1.08 -11.00
C LYS A 140 6.90 -1.19 -9.75
N LEU A 141 6.72 -0.29 -8.78
CA LEU A 141 7.48 -0.31 -7.51
C LEU A 141 7.23 -1.59 -6.72
N TYR A 142 5.97 -2.03 -6.61
CA TYR A 142 5.60 -3.27 -5.93
C TYR A 142 6.24 -4.48 -6.61
N SER A 143 6.17 -4.55 -7.95
CA SER A 143 6.79 -5.62 -8.73
C SER A 143 8.30 -5.71 -8.48
N ASP A 144 8.99 -4.57 -8.51
CA ASP A 144 10.45 -4.53 -8.27
C ASP A 144 10.87 -5.04 -6.89
N ILE A 145 10.02 -4.88 -5.87
CA ILE A 145 10.31 -5.31 -4.49
C ILE A 145 9.80 -6.72 -4.19
N GLY A 146 9.15 -7.38 -5.16
CA GLY A 146 8.78 -8.79 -5.08
C GLY A 146 7.28 -9.09 -5.02
N PHE A 147 6.41 -8.10 -5.24
CA PHE A 147 4.98 -8.37 -5.39
C PHE A 147 4.66 -8.96 -6.76
N LYS A 148 3.68 -9.86 -6.79
CA LYS A 148 3.13 -10.50 -7.98
C LYS A 148 1.64 -10.17 -8.09
N LEU A 149 1.13 -10.02 -9.30
CA LEU A 149 -0.30 -9.89 -9.58
C LEU A 149 -1.00 -11.22 -9.27
N LEU A 150 -2.14 -11.16 -8.59
CA LEU A 150 -2.93 -12.37 -8.33
C LEU A 150 -3.81 -12.64 -9.53
N THR A 151 -3.90 -13.89 -9.98
CA THR A 151 -4.68 -14.30 -11.16
C THR A 151 -6.05 -14.88 -10.80
N ASP A 152 -6.35 -15.03 -9.51
CA ASP A 152 -7.64 -15.51 -9.04
C ASP A 152 -8.76 -14.57 -9.51
N PRO A 153 -9.83 -15.08 -10.13
CA PRO A 153 -10.87 -14.24 -10.72
C PRO A 153 -11.70 -13.48 -9.68
N VAL A 154 -11.69 -13.96 -8.43
CA VAL A 154 -12.41 -13.35 -7.32
C VAL A 154 -11.51 -13.31 -6.09
N VAL A 155 -11.46 -12.16 -5.43
CA VAL A 155 -10.75 -11.98 -4.15
C VAL A 155 -11.74 -11.39 -3.15
N GLY A 156 -12.14 -12.21 -2.17
CA GLY A 156 -13.18 -11.86 -1.21
C GLY A 156 -14.52 -11.67 -1.92
N SER A 157 -15.10 -10.48 -1.82
CA SER A 157 -16.36 -10.14 -2.49
C SER A 157 -16.19 -9.37 -3.80
N ARG A 158 -14.98 -9.29 -4.36
CA ARG A 158 -14.66 -8.49 -5.55
C ARG A 158 -14.21 -9.39 -6.71
N GLU A 159 -14.66 -9.05 -7.90
CA GLU A 159 -14.05 -9.53 -9.13
C GLU A 159 -12.65 -8.94 -9.25
N ASN A 160 -11.72 -9.74 -9.76
CA ASN A 160 -10.37 -9.31 -10.04
C ASN A 160 -10.25 -9.04 -11.55
N ASP A 161 -10.36 -7.77 -11.91
CA ASP A 161 -10.34 -7.28 -13.30
C ASP A 161 -8.92 -7.32 -13.92
N LEU A 162 -8.11 -8.34 -13.59
CA LEU A 162 -6.71 -8.39 -14.00
C LEU A 162 -6.58 -8.35 -15.52
N GLU A 163 -7.39 -9.13 -16.24
CA GLU A 163 -7.35 -9.22 -17.70
C GLU A 163 -7.66 -7.86 -18.34
N GLU A 164 -8.68 -7.16 -17.85
CA GLU A 164 -9.05 -5.80 -18.29
C GLU A 164 -7.99 -4.76 -17.92
N CYS A 165 -7.26 -4.97 -16.82
CA CYS A 165 -6.17 -4.10 -16.40
C CYS A 165 -4.92 -4.24 -17.27
N MET A 166 -4.66 -5.41 -17.87
CA MET A 166 -3.42 -5.67 -18.60
C MET A 166 -3.15 -4.67 -19.74
N PRO A 167 -4.12 -4.35 -20.63
CA PRO A 167 -3.91 -3.35 -21.69
C PRO A 167 -3.62 -1.94 -21.15
N ILE A 168 -4.18 -1.58 -19.99
CA ILE A 168 -3.90 -0.29 -19.34
C ILE A 168 -2.44 -0.26 -18.87
N LEU A 169 -1.99 -1.33 -18.21
CA LEU A 169 -0.61 -1.43 -17.74
C LEU A 169 0.38 -1.43 -18.90
N GLU A 170 0.12 -2.17 -19.98
CA GLU A 170 0.97 -2.19 -21.17
C GLU A 170 1.10 -0.81 -21.82
N LYS A 171 0.01 -0.04 -21.84
CA LYS A 171 -0.01 1.30 -22.41
C LYS A 171 0.81 2.32 -21.62
N TYR A 172 0.80 2.25 -20.28
CA TYR A 172 1.36 3.30 -19.43
C TYR A 172 2.70 2.94 -18.75
N MET A 173 3.04 1.65 -18.66
CA MET A 173 4.33 1.20 -18.16
C MET A 173 5.38 1.22 -19.26
N PHE A 174 6.65 1.36 -18.90
CA PHE A 174 7.72 1.04 -19.84
C PHE A 174 7.65 -0.45 -20.19
N ASN A 175 7.78 -0.80 -21.47
CA ASN A 175 7.69 -2.18 -21.94
C ASN A 175 8.63 -3.12 -21.13
N SER A 176 9.86 -2.69 -20.84
CA SER A 176 10.81 -3.50 -20.05
C SER A 176 10.42 -3.68 -18.57
N ASP A 177 9.51 -2.87 -18.03
CA ASP A 177 8.94 -3.05 -16.68
C ASP A 177 7.66 -3.90 -16.73
N PHE A 178 6.84 -3.72 -17.78
CA PHE A 178 5.65 -4.53 -18.03
C PHE A 178 6.00 -6.01 -18.24
N GLU A 179 7.00 -6.31 -19.06
CA GLU A 179 7.47 -7.67 -19.32
C GLU A 179 8.03 -8.38 -18.07
N LYS A 180 8.39 -7.63 -17.02
CA LYS A 180 8.86 -8.18 -15.75
C LYS A 180 7.73 -8.46 -14.75
N LEU A 181 6.49 -8.06 -15.05
CA LEU A 181 5.36 -8.36 -14.19
C LEU A 181 5.27 -9.88 -13.97
N GLN A 182 5.13 -10.26 -12.70
CA GLN A 182 4.99 -11.64 -12.30
C GLN A 182 3.58 -11.89 -11.78
N PHE A 183 3.14 -13.14 -11.92
CA PHE A 183 1.79 -13.58 -11.59
C PHE A 183 1.86 -14.71 -10.57
N ALA A 184 0.81 -14.85 -9.76
CA ALA A 184 0.65 -15.93 -8.80
C ALA A 184 -0.82 -16.22 -8.55
N ILE A 185 -1.11 -17.44 -8.10
CA ILE A 185 -2.40 -17.82 -7.53
C ILE A 185 -2.32 -17.56 -6.02
N ALA A 186 -3.41 -17.06 -5.45
CA ALA A 186 -3.50 -16.81 -4.02
C ALA A 186 -3.49 -18.13 -3.23
N PRO A 187 -2.86 -18.18 -2.05
CA PRO A 187 -2.98 -19.35 -1.19
C PRO A 187 -4.42 -19.46 -0.65
N GLN A 188 -4.93 -20.68 -0.50
CA GLN A 188 -6.31 -20.92 -0.10
C GLN A 188 -6.69 -20.21 1.21
N TYR A 189 -5.81 -20.24 2.22
CA TYR A 189 -6.09 -19.56 3.50
C TYR A 189 -6.35 -18.06 3.33
N PHE A 190 -5.69 -17.41 2.36
CA PHE A 190 -5.94 -15.99 2.10
C PHE A 190 -7.35 -15.81 1.53
N LEU A 191 -7.76 -16.63 0.56
CA LEU A 191 -9.10 -16.59 -0.02
C LEU A 191 -10.19 -16.83 1.03
N ASP A 192 -9.95 -17.75 1.96
CA ASP A 192 -10.85 -18.03 3.07
C ASP A 192 -10.99 -16.82 3.99
N VAL A 193 -9.86 -16.20 4.37
CA VAL A 193 -9.82 -15.02 5.25
C VAL A 193 -10.55 -13.83 4.61
N VAL A 194 -10.27 -13.51 3.35
CA VAL A 194 -10.90 -12.36 2.67
C VAL A 194 -12.38 -12.56 2.38
N SER A 195 -12.86 -13.81 2.45
CA SER A 195 -14.27 -14.17 2.31
C SER A 195 -15.00 -14.27 3.66
N SER A 196 -14.26 -14.19 4.79
CA SER A 196 -14.80 -14.36 6.14
C SER A 196 -15.66 -13.19 6.62
N SER A 197 -15.51 -12.02 5.99
CA SER A 197 -16.17 -10.78 6.40
C SER A 197 -16.63 -9.98 5.19
N LYS A 198 -17.75 -9.26 5.36
CA LYS A 198 -18.22 -8.28 4.38
C LYS A 198 -17.46 -6.95 4.46
N VAL A 199 -16.77 -6.72 5.58
CA VAL A 199 -15.92 -5.54 5.78
C VAL A 199 -14.64 -5.72 4.99
N GLN A 200 -14.35 -4.81 4.08
CA GLN A 200 -13.12 -4.84 3.29
C GLN A 200 -12.02 -4.13 4.07
N GLU A 201 -11.10 -4.91 4.65
CA GLU A 201 -10.00 -4.35 5.45
C GLU A 201 -8.77 -3.96 4.63
N PHE A 202 -8.70 -4.23 3.32
CA PHE A 202 -7.59 -3.81 2.45
C PHE A 202 -7.97 -3.66 0.97
#